data_AF-A0A183LEL0-F1
#
_entry.id   AF-A0A183LEL0-F1
#
_cell.length_a   1.000
_cell.length_b   1.000
_cell.length_c   1.000
_cell.angle_alpha   90.00
_cell.angle_beta   90.00
_cell.angle_gamma   90.00
#
_symmetry.space_group_name_H-M   'P 1'
#
loop_
_entity.id
_entity.type
_entity.pdbx_description
1 polymer ?
#
loop_
_entity_poly.entity_id
_entity_poly.type
_entity_poly.pdbx_seq_one_letter_code
_entity_poly.pdbx_strand_id
1 'polypeptide(L)' 'DIITTGRLSWKITGLGWSFTRRQQYDANGGQAKFIQCPEGGMKKREEVVHTVAIDEIDVVISRT' A
#
# COMPACT_ATOMS: atom_id res chain seq x y z
N ASP A 1 -8.54 -0.40 -10.61
CA ASP A 1 -7.82 -0.80 -9.37
C ASP A 1 -7.50 0.43 -8.54
N ILE A 2 -7.54 0.29 -7.23
CA ILE A 2 -7.18 1.33 -6.26
C ILE A 2 -5.76 1.01 -5.80
N ILE A 3 -4.84 1.93 -6.09
CA ILE A 3 -3.42 1.81 -5.78
C ILE A 3 -2.93 3.04 -5.02
N THR A 4 -1.93 2.86 -4.16
CA THR A 4 -1.18 3.96 -3.55
C THR A 4 0.25 3.96 -4.08
N THR A 5 0.75 5.12 -4.47
CA THR A 5 2.12 5.28 -4.97
C THR A 5 2.92 6.16 -4.02
N GLY A 6 4.01 5.61 -3.48
CA GLY A 6 4.99 6.36 -2.72
C GLY A 6 5.94 7.08 -3.67
N ARG A 7 5.80 8.41 -3.82
CA ARG A 7 6.65 9.18 -4.76
C ARG A 7 8.14 9.10 -4.44
N LEU A 8 8.50 9.00 -3.16
CA LEU A 8 9.90 8.95 -2.71
C LEU A 8 10.44 7.51 -2.69
N SER A 9 9.62 6.54 -2.27
CA SER A 9 10.01 5.14 -2.17
C SER A 9 9.90 4.37 -3.48
N TRP A 10 9.32 4.98 -4.53
CA TRP A 10 8.98 4.33 -5.80
C TRP A 10 8.14 3.06 -5.65
N LYS A 11 7.51 2.88 -4.48
CA LYS A 11 6.72 1.70 -4.15
C LYS A 11 5.28 1.89 -4.60
N ILE A 12 4.77 0.94 -5.37
CA ILE A 12 3.36 0.85 -5.75
C ILE A 12 2.72 -0.22 -4.85
N THR A 13 1.66 0.15 -4.12
CA THR A 13 0.93 -0.77 -3.24
C THR A 13 -0.51 -0.88 -3.73
N GLY A 14 -0.94 -2.10 -4.06
CA GLY A 14 -2.33 -2.40 -4.39
C GLY A 14 -3.19 -2.36 -3.13
N LEU A 15 -4.16 -1.44 -3.07
CA LEU A 15 -5.11 -1.39 -1.96
C LEU A 15 -6.25 -2.38 -2.21
N GLY A 16 -6.77 -2.43 -3.43
CA GLY A 16 -7.86 -3.32 -3.81
C GLY A 16 -8.61 -2.83 -5.05
N TRP A 17 -9.85 -3.28 -5.19
CA TRP A 17 -10.71 -2.96 -6.33
C TRP A 17 -11.83 -1.99 -5.95
N SER A 18 -12.20 -1.09 -6.85
CA SER A 18 -13.33 -0.19 -6.62
C SER A 18 -14.65 -0.95 -6.66
N PHE A 19 -15.56 -0.69 -5.71
CA PHE A 19 -16.92 -1.25 -5.73
C PHE A 19 -17.69 -0.95 -7.03
N THR A 20 -17.44 0.19 -7.67
CA THR A 20 -18.14 0.63 -8.90
C THR A 20 -17.87 -0.26 -10.12
N ARG A 21 -16.80 -1.06 -10.12
CA ARG A 21 -16.47 -1.99 -11.21
C ARG A 21 -16.62 -3.46 -10.82
N ARG A 22 -17.30 -3.78 -9.71
CA ARG A 22 -17.39 -5.14 -9.13
C ARG A 22 -17.77 -6.23 -10.13
N GLN A 23 -18.71 -5.97 -11.03
CA GLN A 23 -19.18 -6.95 -12.04
C GLN A 23 -18.11 -7.32 -13.07
N GLN A 24 -17.11 -6.46 -13.31
CA GLN A 24 -16.00 -6.77 -14.22
C GLN A 24 -14.97 -7.71 -13.59
N TYR A 25 -15.05 -7.96 -12.28
CA TYR A 25 -14.12 -8.80 -11.54
C TYR A 25 -14.69 -10.17 -11.16
N ASP A 26 -15.85 -10.56 -11.70
CA ASP A 26 -16.52 -11.85 -11.43
C ASP A 26 -15.69 -13.08 -11.89
N ALA A 27 -14.68 -12.84 -12.73
CA ALA A 27 -13.69 -13.85 -13.14
C ALA A 27 -12.49 -14.00 -12.17
N ASN A 28 -12.38 -13.15 -11.15
CA ASN A 28 -11.28 -13.23 -10.17
C ASN A 28 -11.76 -14.07 -8.98
N GLY A 29 -11.13 -15.24 -8.78
CA GLY A 29 -11.45 -16.18 -7.70
C GLY A 29 -11.46 -15.55 -6.30
N GLY A 30 -12.01 -16.28 -5.32
CA GLY A 30 -12.63 -15.84 -4.06
C GLY A 30 -11.88 -14.95 -3.05
N GLN A 31 -10.88 -14.14 -3.43
CA GLN A 31 -10.21 -13.18 -2.55
C GLN A 31 -10.13 -11.79 -3.19
N ALA A 32 -11.27 -11.25 -3.64
CA ALA A 32 -11.33 -9.88 -4.14
C ALA A 32 -11.60 -8.87 -3.00
N LYS A 33 -10.59 -8.09 -2.56
CA LYS A 33 -10.75 -7.00 -1.60
C LYS A 33 -11.30 -5.75 -2.29
N PHE A 34 -12.61 -5.53 -2.18
CA PHE A 34 -13.26 -4.33 -2.67
C PHE A 34 -13.19 -3.19 -1.65
N ILE A 35 -12.84 -2.00 -2.11
CA ILE A 35 -12.66 -0.80 -1.29
C ILE A 35 -13.44 0.34 -1.96
N GLN A 36 -14.03 1.21 -1.13
CA GLN A 36 -14.62 2.45 -1.61
C GLN A 36 -13.52 3.35 -2.17
N CYS A 37 -13.81 4.09 -3.23
CA CYS A 37 -12.86 5.07 -3.75
C CYS A 37 -12.49 6.03 -2.62
N PRO A 38 -11.20 6.13 -2.24
CA PRO A 38 -10.79 7.00 -1.16
C PRO A 38 -11.14 8.46 -1.52
N GLU A 39 -11.78 9.15 -0.59
CA GLU A 39 -12.22 10.53 -0.76
C GLU A 39 -11.13 11.49 -0.26
N GLY A 40 -10.93 12.61 -0.97
CA GLY A 40 -9.89 13.60 -0.67
C GLY A 40 -8.96 13.88 -1.85
N GLY A 41 -7.99 14.77 -1.63
CA GLY A 41 -7.00 15.13 -2.65
C GLY A 41 -6.11 13.96 -3.05
N MET A 42 -5.82 13.81 -4.35
CA MET A 42 -5.05 12.70 -4.94
C MET A 42 -3.61 12.58 -4.41
N LYS A 43 -3.08 13.64 -3.79
CA LYS A 43 -1.72 13.69 -3.25
C LYS A 43 -1.75 14.21 -1.82
N LYS A 44 -1.46 13.33 -0.88
CA LYS A 44 -1.26 13.65 0.54
C LYS A 44 0.20 13.41 0.91
N ARG A 45 0.77 14.31 1.72
CA ARG A 45 2.06 14.08 2.39
C ARG A 45 1.77 13.50 3.76
N GLU A 46 2.35 12.34 4.04
CA GLU A 46 2.24 11.68 5.34
C GLU A 46 3.64 11.62 5.96
N GLU A 47 3.73 11.90 7.26
CA GLU A 47 4.95 11.75 8.04
C GLU A 47 4.89 10.42 8.78
N VAL A 48 5.84 9.52 8.48
CA VAL A 48 5.91 8.19 9.08
C VAL A 48 7.14 8.13 9.98
N VAL A 49 6.91 8.02 11.29
CA VAL A 49 7.97 7.82 12.28
C VAL A 49 8.20 6.32 12.44
N HIS A 50 9.43 5.88 12.19
CA HIS A 50 9.85 4.51 12.42
C HIS A 50 10.70 4.49 13.69
N THR A 51 10.34 3.63 14.65
CA THR A 51 11.14 3.36 15.84
C THR A 51 11.82 2.02 15.65
N VAL A 52 13.15 2.00 15.74
CA VAL A 52 13.98 0.81 15.51
C VAL A 52 14.87 0.60 16.74
N ALA A 53 15.05 -0.65 17.15
CA ALA A 53 15.93 -0.99 18.27
C ALA A 53 17.40 -1.08 17.83
N ILE A 54 18.33 -0.90 18.78
CA ILE A 54 19.77 -0.89 18.48
C ILE A 54 20.24 -2.26 17.99
N ASP A 55 19.72 -3.35 18.55
CA ASP A 55 20.03 -4.72 18.16
C ASP A 55 19.52 -5.07 16.75
N GLU A 56 18.36 -4.54 16.34
CA GLU A 56 17.86 -4.70 14.98
C GLU A 56 18.79 -4.04 13.95
N ILE A 57 19.36 -2.87 14.30
CA ILE A 57 20.32 -2.15 13.47
C ILE A 57 21.64 -2.92 13.38
N ASP A 58 22.16 -3.38 14.52
CA ASP A 58 23.44 -4.09 14.60
C ASP A 58 23.43 -5.40 13.77
N VAL A 59 22.32 -6.15 13.81
CA VAL A 59 22.15 -7.37 13.01
C VAL A 59 22.15 -7.09 11.50
N VAL A 60 21.60 -5.96 11.05
CA VAL A 60 21.56 -5.61 9.61
C VAL A 60 22.94 -5.17 9.13
N ILE A 61 23.62 -4.35 9.91
CA ILE A 61 24.95 -3.81 9.57
C ILE A 61 26.02 -4.92 9.57
N SER A 62 25.92 -5.88 10.48
CA SER A 62 26.88 -6.99 10.57
C SER A 62 26.76 -8.04 9.45
N ARG A 63 25.63 -8.08 8.71
CA ARG A 63 25.40 -9.02 7.60
C ARG A 63 25.61 -8.40 6.21
N THR A 64 26.02 -7.13 6.17
CA THR A 64 26.32 -6.38 4.95
C THR A 64 27.83 -6.26 4.81
#